data_AF-A0A7C8D3F5-F1
#
_entry.id   AF-A0A7C8D3F5-F1
#
_cell.length_a   1.000
_cell.length_b   1.000
_cell.length_c   1.000
_cell.angle_alpha   90.00
_cell.angle_beta   90.00
_cell.angle_gamma   90.00
#
_symmetry.space_group_name_H-M   'P 1'
#
loop_
_entity.id
_entity.type
_entity.pdbx_description
1 polymer ?
#
loop_
_entity_poly.entity_id
_entity_poly.type
_entity_poly.pdbx_seq_one_letter_code
_entity_poly.pdbx_strand_id
1 'polypeptide(L)'
;MSLQDMLRAEACPQDISRHLDALDHAQRLAEVQSLAPRDLRQLYALCASQPADLPDFVPVEVPNGVPVRHFGINSLPLFRHFEKRFLRSGPEQLTGYNHQALSPITGPGYFTVSAPEPNAPVAIDYRLIPSELPHPSWPPLASNERFPAVLVFGHMRDFVLRVSRQVTIGRAEKKGRLQRAWFALVRGEEGQAESR
;
A
#
# COMPACT_ATOMS: atom_id res chain seq x y z
N MET A 1 24.64 -4.76 4.62
CA MET A 1 23.74 -5.94 4.59
C MET A 1 22.43 -5.48 3.98
N SER A 2 21.88 -6.19 3.00
CA SER A 2 20.60 -5.81 2.37
C SER A 2 19.40 -6.39 3.11
N LEU A 3 18.18 -5.86 2.88
CA LEU A 3 16.94 -6.45 3.38
C LEU A 3 16.79 -7.92 3.00
N GLN A 4 17.18 -8.32 1.79
CA GLN A 4 17.14 -9.72 1.38
C GLN A 4 18.09 -10.59 2.22
N ASP A 5 19.27 -10.09 2.55
CA ASP A 5 20.22 -10.80 3.40
C ASP A 5 19.69 -10.93 4.82
N MET A 6 19.04 -9.88 5.34
CA MET A 6 18.37 -9.91 6.64
C MET A 6 17.25 -10.94 6.70
N LEU A 7 16.43 -11.04 5.64
CA LEU A 7 15.38 -12.05 5.54
C LEU A 7 15.97 -13.46 5.47
N ARG A 8 17.06 -13.69 4.71
CA ARG A 8 17.75 -14.98 4.67
C ARG A 8 18.39 -15.36 6.01
N ALA A 9 18.87 -14.37 6.76
CA ALA A 9 19.45 -14.53 8.09
C ALA A 9 18.39 -14.58 9.21
N GLU A 10 17.09 -14.57 8.86
CA GLU A 10 15.97 -14.59 9.81
C GLU A 10 16.06 -13.48 10.88
N ALA A 11 16.51 -12.29 10.46
CA ALA A 11 16.58 -11.12 11.34
C ALA A 11 15.21 -10.80 11.95
N CYS A 12 15.21 -10.32 13.19
CA CYS A 12 13.96 -9.97 13.85
C CYS A 12 13.31 -8.73 13.22
N PRO A 13 11.97 -8.57 13.30
CA PRO A 13 11.27 -7.44 12.69
C PRO A 13 11.80 -6.06 13.13
N GLN A 14 12.29 -5.94 14.36
CA GLN A 14 12.85 -4.69 14.89
C GLN A 14 14.16 -4.30 14.23
N ASP A 15 15.02 -5.28 13.90
CA ASP A 15 16.27 -5.01 13.20
C ASP A 15 15.99 -4.62 11.75
N ILE A 16 15.04 -5.30 11.09
CA ILE A 16 14.57 -4.93 9.74
C ILE A 16 14.02 -3.50 9.74
N SER A 17 13.18 -3.14 10.72
CA SER A 17 12.66 -1.77 10.85
C SER A 17 13.80 -0.77 10.98
N ARG A 18 14.74 -1.00 11.92
CA ARG A 18 15.86 -0.10 12.18
C ARG A 18 16.74 0.09 10.95
N HIS A 19 17.01 -0.99 10.22
CA HIS A 19 17.76 -0.94 8.96
C HIS A 19 17.06 -0.05 7.94
N LEU A 20 15.78 -0.30 7.65
CA LEU A 20 15.01 0.47 6.66
C LEU A 20 14.81 1.93 7.07
N ASP A 21 14.69 2.22 8.36
CA ASP A 21 14.56 3.59 8.87
C ASP A 21 15.86 4.39 8.80
N ALA A 22 17.03 3.72 8.76
CA ALA A 22 18.34 4.34 8.63
C ALA A 22 18.74 4.64 7.17
N LEU A 23 18.10 4.00 6.20
CA LEU A 23 18.32 4.26 4.77
C LEU A 23 17.69 5.59 4.35
N ASP A 24 18.28 6.25 3.35
CA ASP A 24 17.57 7.32 2.63
C ASP A 24 16.41 6.75 1.77
N HIS A 25 15.57 7.63 1.21
CA HIS A 25 14.42 7.18 0.42
C HIS A 25 14.79 6.32 -0.79
N ALA A 26 15.83 6.70 -1.54
CA ALA A 26 16.22 6.00 -2.76
C ALA A 26 16.76 4.60 -2.44
N GLN A 27 17.59 4.48 -1.41
CA GLN A 27 18.11 3.22 -0.91
C GLN A 27 16.99 2.31 -0.39
N ARG A 28 16.08 2.86 0.43
CA ARG A 28 14.94 2.12 0.98
C ARG A 28 14.04 1.58 -0.13
N LEU A 29 13.75 2.42 -1.12
CA LEU A 29 12.97 2.04 -2.29
C LEU A 29 13.64 0.92 -3.08
N ALA A 30 14.95 1.06 -3.36
CA ALA A 30 15.72 0.05 -4.07
C ALA A 30 15.73 -1.29 -3.33
N GLU A 31 15.91 -1.29 -2.00
CA GLU A 31 15.88 -2.51 -1.21
C GLU A 31 14.50 -3.20 -1.26
N VAL A 32 13.41 -2.44 -1.07
CA VAL A 32 12.05 -2.99 -1.11
C VAL A 32 11.69 -3.48 -2.51
N GLN A 33 12.01 -2.74 -3.58
CA GLN A 33 11.72 -3.14 -4.96
C GLN A 33 12.61 -4.29 -5.46
N SER A 34 13.71 -4.59 -4.76
CA SER A 34 14.51 -5.78 -5.07
C SER A 34 13.83 -7.09 -4.66
N LEU A 35 12.84 -7.05 -3.76
CA LEU A 35 12.25 -8.24 -3.15
C LEU A 35 11.59 -9.16 -4.20
N ALA A 36 11.84 -10.46 -4.04
CA ALA A 36 11.16 -11.51 -4.77
C ALA A 36 9.84 -11.90 -4.06
N PRO A 37 8.93 -12.63 -4.75
CA PRO A 37 7.67 -13.07 -4.15
C PRO A 37 7.83 -13.86 -2.84
N ARG A 38 8.90 -14.66 -2.72
CA ARG A 38 9.20 -15.41 -1.49
C ARG A 38 9.58 -14.49 -0.33
N ASP A 39 10.29 -13.39 -0.63
CA ASP A 39 10.78 -12.45 0.35
C ASP A 39 9.60 -11.61 0.90
N LEU A 40 8.69 -11.17 0.01
CA LEU A 40 7.45 -10.48 0.41
C LEU A 40 6.56 -11.34 1.32
N ARG A 41 6.42 -12.63 1.00
CA ARG A 41 5.69 -13.59 1.84
C ARG A 41 6.34 -13.74 3.22
N GLN A 42 7.66 -13.86 3.26
CA GLN A 42 8.42 -14.00 4.50
C GLN A 42 8.29 -12.73 5.36
N LEU A 43 8.48 -11.55 4.75
CA LEU A 43 8.34 -10.26 5.42
C LEU A 43 6.94 -10.07 6.02
N TYR A 44 5.89 -10.43 5.28
CA TYR A 44 4.52 -10.39 5.79
C TYR A 44 4.33 -11.29 7.03
N ALA A 45 4.88 -12.51 7.00
CA ALA A 45 4.79 -13.43 8.13
C ALA A 45 5.53 -12.90 9.37
N LEU A 46 6.72 -12.31 9.18
CA LEU A 46 7.52 -11.70 10.25
C LEU A 46 6.80 -10.52 10.91
N CYS A 47 6.04 -9.73 10.14
CA CYS A 47 5.33 -8.55 10.65
C CYS A 47 3.91 -8.83 11.15
N ALA A 48 3.47 -10.09 11.28
CA ALA A 48 2.07 -10.44 11.55
C ALA A 48 1.47 -9.81 12.83
N SER A 49 2.31 -9.47 13.82
CA SER A 49 1.90 -8.81 15.08
C SER A 49 1.94 -7.28 15.02
N GLN A 50 2.20 -6.69 13.85
CA GLN A 50 2.37 -5.25 13.66
C GLN A 50 1.33 -4.72 12.66
N PRO A 51 0.02 -4.65 13.01
CA PRO A 51 -0.96 -4.04 12.14
C PRO A 51 -0.57 -2.60 11.77
N ALA A 52 -0.79 -2.23 10.52
CA ALA A 52 -0.67 -0.84 10.12
C ALA A 52 -1.87 -0.02 10.62
N ASP A 53 -1.69 1.29 10.74
CA ASP A 53 -2.72 2.27 11.07
C ASP A 53 -2.71 3.43 10.05
N LEU A 54 -3.71 4.32 10.07
CA LEU A 54 -3.84 5.44 9.14
C LEU A 54 -2.55 6.29 9.03
N PRO A 55 -1.83 6.61 10.13
CA PRO A 55 -0.57 7.36 10.08
C PRO A 55 0.57 6.66 9.33
N ASP A 56 0.51 5.34 9.10
CA ASP A 56 1.49 4.63 8.28
C ASP A 56 1.32 4.95 6.79
N PHE A 57 0.10 5.33 6.37
CA PHE A 57 -0.20 5.75 4.99
C PHE A 57 -0.08 7.25 4.82
N VAL A 58 -0.72 8.02 5.69
CA VAL A 58 -0.74 9.49 5.66
C VAL A 58 -0.40 10.00 7.06
N PRO A 59 0.83 10.52 7.29
CA PRO A 59 1.24 11.06 8.57
C PRO A 59 0.24 12.10 9.11
N VAL A 60 0.22 12.27 10.44
CA VAL A 60 -0.70 13.22 11.08
C VAL A 60 -0.38 14.67 10.74
N GLU A 61 0.88 14.92 10.37
CA GLU A 61 1.41 16.22 9.96
C GLU A 61 0.99 16.61 8.54
N VAL A 62 0.60 15.62 7.71
CA VAL A 62 0.14 15.89 6.34
C VAL A 62 -1.28 16.46 6.38
N PRO A 63 -1.51 17.68 5.83
CA PRO A 63 -2.83 18.29 5.84
C PRO A 63 -3.89 17.49 5.08
N ASN A 64 -5.16 17.73 5.42
CA ASN A 64 -6.29 17.11 4.73
C ASN A 64 -6.27 17.45 3.24
N GLY A 65 -6.63 16.46 2.41
CA GLY A 65 -6.65 16.62 0.96
C GLY A 65 -5.28 16.62 0.27
N VAL A 66 -4.15 16.57 1.00
CA VAL A 66 -2.81 16.50 0.39
C VAL A 66 -2.45 15.05 0.04
N PRO A 67 -2.19 14.73 -1.24
CA PRO A 67 -1.81 13.39 -1.65
C PRO A 67 -0.42 12.95 -1.13
N VAL A 68 -0.35 11.73 -0.61
CA VAL A 68 0.89 11.04 -0.25
C VAL A 68 1.09 9.86 -1.19
N ARG A 69 2.24 9.83 -1.86
CA ARG A 69 2.62 8.76 -2.79
C ARG A 69 3.29 7.61 -2.06
N HIS A 70 2.95 6.40 -2.48
CA HIS A 70 3.53 5.16 -2.02
C HIS A 70 3.99 4.34 -3.21
N PHE A 71 5.28 4.04 -3.26
CA PHE A 71 5.88 3.28 -4.34
C PHE A 71 5.86 1.80 -3.98
N GLY A 72 5.21 1.01 -4.81
CA GLY A 72 4.87 -0.37 -4.53
C GLY A 72 5.62 -1.39 -5.38
N ILE A 73 5.81 -2.57 -4.79
CA ILE A 73 6.15 -3.80 -5.50
C ILE A 73 5.13 -4.89 -5.19
N ASN A 74 4.73 -5.69 -6.18
CA ASN A 74 3.86 -6.84 -6.02
C ASN A 74 4.60 -8.16 -6.28
N SER A 75 4.17 -9.21 -5.58
CA SER A 75 4.57 -10.59 -5.81
C SER A 75 4.05 -11.19 -7.13
N LEU A 76 3.04 -10.55 -7.74
CA LEU A 76 2.50 -10.95 -9.03
C LEU A 76 3.40 -10.46 -10.19
N PRO A 77 3.54 -11.25 -11.27
CA PRO A 77 4.39 -10.90 -12.41
C PRO A 77 3.83 -9.70 -13.19
N LEU A 78 2.51 -9.59 -13.28
CA LEU A 78 1.83 -8.45 -13.86
C LEU A 78 1.67 -7.37 -12.78
N PHE A 79 1.91 -6.10 -13.13
CA PHE A 79 1.86 -4.98 -12.18
C PHE A 79 2.89 -5.07 -11.05
N ARG A 80 4.07 -5.62 -11.38
CA ARG A 80 5.14 -5.78 -10.39
C ARG A 80 5.50 -4.47 -9.72
N HIS A 81 5.51 -3.35 -10.44
CA HIS A 81 5.71 -2.02 -9.86
C HIS A 81 4.45 -1.18 -10.05
N PHE A 82 4.08 -0.44 -9.03
CA PHE A 82 2.89 0.42 -9.04
C PHE A 82 3.05 1.56 -8.04
N GLU A 83 2.16 2.53 -8.09
CA GLU A 83 2.01 3.54 -7.05
C GLU A 83 0.62 3.43 -6.42
N LYS A 84 0.54 3.75 -5.13
CA LYS A 84 -0.72 4.12 -4.50
C LYS A 84 -0.62 5.57 -4.06
N ARG A 85 -1.70 6.33 -4.24
CA ARG A 85 -1.79 7.70 -3.76
C ARG A 85 -2.91 7.77 -2.74
N PHE A 86 -2.59 8.20 -1.54
CA PHE A 86 -3.51 8.30 -0.41
C PHE A 86 -3.72 9.75 -0.04
N LEU A 87 -4.88 10.11 0.45
CA LEU A 87 -5.12 11.37 1.13
C LEU A 87 -6.11 11.17 2.27
N ARG A 88 -6.11 12.09 3.23
CA ARG A 88 -7.08 12.08 4.33
C ARG A 88 -8.42 12.61 3.84
N SER A 89 -9.46 11.76 3.88
CA SER A 89 -10.83 12.09 3.46
C SER A 89 -11.80 12.28 4.65
N GLY A 90 -11.37 11.93 5.86
CA GLY A 90 -12.12 12.17 7.11
C GLY A 90 -11.25 11.90 8.35
N PRO A 91 -11.80 12.06 9.56
CA PRO A 91 -11.05 11.87 10.81
C PRO A 91 -10.41 10.47 10.93
N GLU A 92 -11.17 9.43 10.56
CA GLU A 92 -10.76 8.02 10.68
C GLU A 92 -10.78 7.30 9.34
N GLN A 93 -10.61 8.05 8.24
CA GLN A 93 -10.67 7.51 6.90
C GLN A 93 -9.68 8.18 5.95
N LEU A 94 -9.02 7.35 5.16
CA LEU A 94 -8.26 7.78 3.99
C LEU A 94 -8.97 7.32 2.72
N THR A 95 -8.70 8.01 1.62
CA THR A 95 -9.09 7.58 0.29
C THR A 95 -7.85 7.54 -0.59
N GLY A 96 -7.83 6.64 -1.55
CA GLY A 96 -6.75 6.58 -2.51
C GLY A 96 -7.11 5.88 -3.81
N TYR A 97 -6.14 5.84 -4.71
CA TYR A 97 -6.23 5.09 -5.96
C TYR A 97 -4.88 4.47 -6.32
N ASN A 98 -4.89 3.54 -7.28
CA ASN A 98 -3.71 2.89 -7.83
C ASN A 98 -3.27 3.58 -9.11
N HIS A 99 -2.03 4.02 -9.15
CA HIS A 99 -1.42 4.61 -10.32
C HIS A 99 -0.45 3.60 -10.96
N GLN A 100 -0.78 3.15 -12.17
CA GLN A 100 -0.02 2.16 -12.91
C GLN A 100 -0.21 2.29 -14.43
N ALA A 101 0.69 1.70 -15.20
CA ALA A 101 0.71 1.80 -16.67
C ALA A 101 -0.55 1.28 -17.37
N LEU A 102 -1.20 0.22 -16.85
CA LEU A 102 -2.46 -0.29 -17.43
C LEU A 102 -3.72 0.29 -16.79
N SER A 103 -3.61 1.36 -15.99
CA SER A 103 -4.78 2.05 -15.44
C SER A 103 -5.81 2.50 -16.49
N PRO A 104 -5.47 2.80 -17.78
CA PRO A 104 -6.47 3.07 -18.81
C PRO A 104 -7.35 1.86 -19.14
N ILE A 105 -6.87 0.64 -18.88
CA ILE A 105 -7.61 -0.61 -19.13
C ILE A 105 -8.32 -1.05 -17.86
N THR A 106 -7.60 -1.15 -16.74
CA THR A 106 -8.12 -1.71 -15.48
C THR A 106 -8.92 -0.71 -14.65
N GLY A 107 -8.92 0.57 -15.04
CA GLY A 107 -9.35 1.67 -14.21
C GLY A 107 -8.32 2.04 -13.13
N PRO A 108 -8.57 3.15 -12.41
CA PRO A 108 -7.69 3.69 -11.37
C PRO A 108 -7.72 2.89 -10.05
N GLY A 109 -8.69 1.99 -9.85
CA GLY A 109 -8.74 1.16 -8.65
C GLY A 109 -8.85 1.99 -7.37
N TYR A 110 -9.88 2.84 -7.26
CA TYR A 110 -10.14 3.64 -6.05
C TYR A 110 -10.42 2.74 -4.85
N PHE A 111 -10.05 3.21 -3.66
CA PHE A 111 -10.26 2.49 -2.40
C PHE A 111 -10.41 3.47 -1.24
N THR A 112 -10.98 3.00 -0.13
CA THR A 112 -10.90 3.67 1.18
C THR A 112 -10.00 2.88 2.13
N VAL A 113 -9.43 3.56 3.13
CA VAL A 113 -8.70 2.93 4.23
C VAL A 113 -9.37 3.31 5.53
N SER A 114 -9.89 2.30 6.24
CA SER A 114 -10.52 2.44 7.55
C SER A 114 -10.48 1.09 8.28
N ALA A 115 -10.74 1.12 9.59
CA ALA A 115 -11.05 -0.12 10.31
C ALA A 115 -12.33 -0.73 9.74
N PRO A 116 -12.36 -2.03 9.41
CA PRO A 116 -13.57 -2.68 8.90
C PRO A 116 -14.62 -2.87 10.00
N GLU A 117 -14.19 -2.92 11.27
CA GLU A 117 -15.01 -3.08 12.47
C GLU A 117 -14.36 -2.32 13.63
N PRO A 118 -15.10 -1.96 14.70
CA PRO A 118 -14.50 -1.37 15.89
C PRO A 118 -13.36 -2.24 16.46
N ASN A 119 -12.22 -1.60 16.76
CA ASN A 119 -10.99 -2.24 17.27
C ASN A 119 -10.27 -3.19 16.27
N ALA A 120 -10.70 -3.27 15.01
CA ALA A 120 -9.98 -4.02 13.99
C ALA A 120 -8.86 -3.17 13.36
N PRO A 121 -7.74 -3.79 12.92
CA PRO A 121 -6.75 -3.13 12.10
C PRO A 121 -7.34 -2.51 10.83
N VAL A 122 -6.76 -1.41 10.36
CA VAL A 122 -7.20 -0.79 9.11
C VAL A 122 -6.92 -1.68 7.91
N ALA A 123 -7.78 -1.61 6.91
CA ALA A 123 -7.61 -2.32 5.64
C ALA A 123 -7.81 -1.37 4.46
N ILE A 124 -7.12 -1.64 3.35
CA ILE A 124 -7.39 -0.98 2.07
C ILE A 124 -8.58 -1.71 1.43
N ASP A 125 -9.73 -1.05 1.32
CA ASP A 125 -10.96 -1.65 0.84
C ASP A 125 -11.37 -1.11 -0.53
N TYR A 126 -11.31 -1.97 -1.55
CA TYR A 126 -11.65 -1.63 -2.94
C TYR A 126 -13.14 -1.78 -3.24
N ARG A 127 -13.91 -2.31 -2.28
CA ARG A 127 -15.38 -2.40 -2.37
C ARG A 127 -16.00 -1.04 -2.07
N LEU A 128 -15.23 -0.16 -1.44
CA LEU A 128 -15.64 1.18 -1.06
C LEU A 128 -14.91 2.19 -1.96
N ILE A 129 -15.69 2.94 -2.72
CA ILE A 129 -15.22 3.99 -3.61
C ILE A 129 -15.82 5.30 -3.09
N PRO A 130 -15.05 6.40 -3.04
CA PRO A 130 -15.58 7.69 -2.64
C PRO A 130 -16.74 8.11 -3.56
N SER A 131 -17.75 8.79 -3.01
CA SER A 131 -18.90 9.31 -3.78
C SER A 131 -18.53 10.48 -4.68
N GLU A 132 -17.46 11.19 -4.35
CA GLU A 132 -16.96 12.37 -5.06
C GLU A 132 -15.47 12.23 -5.34
N LEU A 133 -14.98 12.92 -6.38
CA LEU A 133 -13.58 12.89 -6.75
C LEU A 133 -12.73 13.49 -5.62
N PRO A 134 -11.82 12.73 -4.97
CA PRO A 134 -11.13 13.21 -3.77
C PRO A 134 -10.11 14.33 -4.02
N HIS A 135 -9.53 14.37 -5.22
CA HIS A 135 -8.52 15.35 -5.59
C HIS A 135 -8.64 15.67 -7.09
N PRO A 136 -8.59 16.96 -7.49
CA PRO A 136 -8.89 17.38 -8.86
C PRO A 136 -7.88 16.87 -9.91
N SER A 137 -6.64 16.57 -9.52
CA SER A 137 -5.62 16.02 -10.43
C SER A 137 -5.74 14.50 -10.64
N TRP A 138 -6.60 13.82 -9.89
CA TRP A 138 -6.70 12.36 -9.95
C TRP A 138 -7.61 11.90 -11.10
N PRO A 139 -7.46 10.66 -11.60
CA PRO A 139 -8.31 10.13 -12.66
C PRO A 139 -9.81 10.18 -12.29
N PRO A 140 -10.73 10.26 -13.27
CA PRO A 140 -12.16 10.18 -12.98
C PRO A 140 -12.53 8.92 -12.19
N LEU A 141 -13.52 9.05 -11.31
CA LEU A 141 -14.05 7.90 -10.57
C LEU A 141 -14.54 6.81 -11.53
N ALA A 142 -14.18 5.57 -11.23
CA ALA A 142 -14.61 4.40 -11.98
C ALA A 142 -14.91 3.26 -11.02
N SER A 143 -15.96 2.48 -11.32
CA SER A 143 -16.34 1.33 -10.53
C SER A 143 -15.31 0.19 -10.63
N ASN A 144 -14.95 -0.38 -9.48
CA ASN A 144 -14.14 -1.58 -9.38
C ASN A 144 -14.93 -2.87 -9.67
N GLU A 145 -16.24 -2.79 -9.87
CA GLU A 145 -17.12 -3.96 -10.00
C GLU A 145 -17.52 -4.25 -11.46
N ARG A 146 -17.05 -3.45 -12.42
CA ARG A 146 -17.28 -3.64 -13.85
C ARG A 146 -16.05 -4.23 -14.54
N PHE A 147 -16.27 -4.95 -15.64
CA PHE A 147 -15.17 -5.47 -16.45
C PHE A 147 -14.41 -4.32 -17.13
N PRO A 148 -13.05 -4.35 -17.18
CA PRO A 148 -12.16 -5.39 -16.65
C PRO A 148 -11.69 -5.15 -15.20
N ALA A 149 -12.02 -4.01 -14.58
CA ALA A 149 -11.60 -3.61 -13.23
C ALA A 149 -11.92 -4.68 -12.16
N VAL A 150 -13.05 -5.36 -12.27
CA VAL A 150 -13.49 -6.43 -11.35
C VAL A 150 -12.49 -7.60 -11.25
N LEU A 151 -11.74 -7.87 -12.31
CA LEU A 151 -10.71 -8.91 -12.32
C LEU A 151 -9.54 -8.55 -11.39
N VAL A 152 -9.23 -7.25 -11.29
CA VAL A 152 -8.14 -6.74 -10.46
C VAL A 152 -8.66 -6.38 -9.07
N PHE A 153 -9.56 -5.39 -8.97
CA PHE A 153 -9.94 -4.74 -7.72
C PHE A 153 -11.26 -5.25 -7.11
N GLY A 154 -12.11 -5.89 -7.91
CA GLY A 154 -13.46 -6.30 -7.47
C GLY A 154 -13.43 -7.24 -6.26
N HIS A 155 -14.26 -6.95 -5.25
CA HIS A 155 -14.39 -7.71 -4.00
C HIS A 155 -13.09 -7.91 -3.23
N MET A 156 -12.15 -6.96 -3.35
CA MET A 156 -10.82 -7.06 -2.78
C MET A 156 -10.66 -6.17 -1.54
N ARG A 157 -9.92 -6.69 -0.56
CA ARG A 157 -9.36 -5.95 0.57
C ARG A 157 -7.90 -6.30 0.70
N ASP A 158 -7.06 -5.34 1.07
CA ASP A 158 -5.68 -5.62 1.46
C ASP A 158 -5.54 -5.43 2.97
N PHE A 159 -5.08 -6.47 3.66
CA PHE A 159 -4.66 -6.39 5.06
C PHE A 159 -3.19 -5.99 5.11
N VAL A 160 -2.90 -4.91 5.83
CA VAL A 160 -1.58 -4.26 5.79
C VAL A 160 -0.95 -4.26 7.17
N LEU A 161 0.34 -4.56 7.18
CA LEU A 161 1.20 -4.61 8.36
C LEU A 161 2.30 -3.56 8.22
N ARG A 162 2.71 -3.01 9.35
CA ARG A 162 3.83 -2.09 9.45
C ARG A 162 5.15 -2.87 9.43
N VAL A 163 6.10 -2.41 8.61
CA VAL A 163 7.47 -2.95 8.55
C VAL A 163 8.45 -1.96 9.19
N SER A 164 8.34 -0.69 8.82
CA SER A 164 9.13 0.42 9.38
C SER A 164 8.33 1.72 9.29
N ARG A 165 8.91 2.87 9.64
CA ARG A 165 8.19 4.16 9.62
C ARG A 165 7.66 4.55 8.24
N GLN A 166 8.34 4.11 7.17
CA GLN A 166 7.96 4.43 5.79
C GLN A 166 7.60 3.19 4.96
N VAL A 167 7.65 1.99 5.53
CA VAL A 167 7.41 0.75 4.79
C VAL A 167 6.27 -0.04 5.39
N THR A 168 5.34 -0.44 4.53
CA THR A 168 4.25 -1.36 4.87
C THR A 168 4.26 -2.56 3.94
N ILE A 169 3.71 -3.69 4.41
CA ILE A 169 3.56 -4.94 3.65
C ILE A 169 2.10 -5.37 3.73
N GLY A 170 1.49 -5.66 2.58
CA GLY A 170 0.10 -6.07 2.48
C GLY A 170 -0.09 -7.45 1.88
N ARG A 171 -1.22 -8.06 2.20
CA ARG A 171 -1.71 -9.30 1.58
C ARG A 171 -3.16 -9.13 1.16
N ALA A 172 -3.44 -9.49 -0.09
CA ALA A 172 -4.78 -9.39 -0.64
C ALA A 172 -5.72 -10.48 -0.10
N GLU A 173 -6.96 -10.10 0.13
CA GLU A 173 -8.12 -10.94 0.30
C GLU A 173 -9.10 -10.63 -0.84
N LYS A 174 -9.64 -11.67 -1.47
CA LYS A 174 -10.67 -11.51 -2.50
C LYS A 174 -11.82 -12.45 -2.24
N LYS A 175 -13.05 -11.92 -2.18
CA LYS A 175 -14.27 -12.69 -1.86
C LYS A 175 -14.13 -13.50 -0.55
N GLY A 176 -13.56 -12.90 0.49
CA GLY A 176 -13.36 -13.52 1.80
C GLY A 176 -12.28 -14.60 1.86
N ARG A 177 -11.43 -14.71 0.82
CA ARG A 177 -10.31 -15.67 0.79
C ARG A 177 -8.99 -14.94 0.68
N LEU A 178 -8.08 -15.20 1.61
CA LEU A 178 -6.70 -14.73 1.54
C LEU A 178 -6.00 -15.29 0.30
N GLN A 179 -5.41 -14.40 -0.49
CA GLN A 179 -4.71 -14.74 -1.71
C GLN A 179 -3.24 -15.05 -1.44
N ARG A 180 -2.57 -15.64 -2.43
CA ARG A 180 -1.10 -15.77 -2.46
C ARG A 180 -0.48 -14.57 -3.18
N ALA A 181 -0.98 -13.38 -2.86
CA ALA A 181 -0.57 -12.11 -3.45
C ALA A 181 -0.21 -11.15 -2.31
N TRP A 182 1.07 -10.81 -2.25
CA TRP A 182 1.67 -9.84 -1.34
C TRP A 182 2.19 -8.64 -2.11
N PHE A 183 2.24 -7.50 -1.44
CA PHE A 183 2.89 -6.30 -1.93
C PHE A 183 3.57 -5.55 -0.80
N ALA A 184 4.58 -4.76 -1.10
CA ALA A 184 5.17 -3.81 -0.17
C ALA A 184 4.99 -2.38 -0.72
N LEU A 185 4.90 -1.40 0.16
CA LEU A 185 4.82 0.02 -0.17
C LEU A 185 5.94 0.77 0.56
N VAL A 186 6.55 1.72 -0.14
CA VAL A 186 7.46 2.72 0.43
C VAL A 186 6.81 4.09 0.29
N ARG A 187 6.51 4.72 1.42
CA ARG A 187 5.97 6.09 1.45
C ARG A 187 7.03 7.08 0.94
N GLY A 188 6.63 8.00 0.07
CA GLY A 188 7.45 9.12 -0.38
C GLY A 188 7.82 10.07 0.77
N GLU A 189 8.91 10.82 0.61
CA GLU A 189 9.28 11.88 1.55
C GLU A 189 8.40 13.13 1.37
N GLU A 190 8.27 13.92 2.43
CA GLU A 190 7.61 15.23 2.42
C GLU A 190 8.21 16.10 1.29
N GLY A 191 7.36 16.64 0.42
CA GLY A 191 7.78 17.42 -0.76
C GLY A 191 7.70 16.70 -2.10
N GLN A 192 7.41 15.38 -2.14
CA GLN A 192 6.96 14.68 -3.35
C GLN A 192 5.43 14.69 -3.53
N ALA A 193 4.75 15.63 -2.86
CA ALA A 193 3.36 15.97 -3.12
C ALA A 193 3.29 16.68 -4.47
N GLU A 194 3.07 15.90 -5.52
CA GLU A 194 2.81 16.34 -6.91
C GLU A 194 3.83 17.34 -7.47
N SER A 195 4.98 16.83 -7.93
CA SER A 195 5.58 17.43 -9.13
C SER A 195 4.58 17.26 -10.27
N ARG A 196 4.10 18.40 -10.77
CA ARG A 196 3.15 18.56 -11.88
C ARG A 196 3.44 17.69 -13.08
#